data_AF-A0A1S1J5A1-F1
#
_entry.id   AF-A0A1S1J5A1-F1
#
_cell.length_a   1.000
_cell.length_b   1.000
_cell.length_c   1.000
_cell.angle_alpha   90.00
_cell.angle_beta   90.00
_cell.angle_gamma   90.00
#
_symmetry.space_group_name_H-M   'P 1'
#
loop_
_entity.id
_entity.type
_entity.pdbx_description
1 polymer ?
#
loop_
_entity_poly.entity_id
_entity_poly.type
_entity_poly.pdbx_seq_one_letter_code
_entity_poly.pdbx_strand_id
1 'polypeptide(L)' 'MADVLIKNEAGTGPLATGRTNDPINADHLHVTDIDPVVRIVLGNEYVVGLDNGTNMVGRMCTALAGTNATFTK' A
#
# COMPACT_ATOMS: atom_id res chain seq x y z
N MET A 1 8.36 1.43 -12.20
CA MET A 1 6.99 1.66 -11.70
C MET A 1 6.25 0.35 -11.69
N ALA A 2 5.74 -0.06 -10.53
CA ALA A 2 4.94 -1.25 -10.35
C ALA A 2 3.61 -0.87 -9.66
N ASP A 3 2.52 -1.51 -10.08
CA ASP A 3 1.22 -1.37 -9.42
C ASP A 3 1.21 -2.19 -8.13
N VAL A 4 0.81 -1.57 -7.03
CA VAL A 4 0.71 -2.18 -5.70
C VAL A 4 -0.74 -2.15 -5.22
N LEU A 5 -1.11 -3.20 -4.52
CA LEU A 5 -2.35 -3.29 -3.76
C LEU A 5 -2.11 -2.77 -2.34
N ILE A 6 -3.14 -2.20 -1.74
CA ILE A 6 -3.14 -1.74 -0.34
C ILE A 6 -4.33 -2.39 0.36
N LYS A 7 -4.10 -3.06 1.48
CA LYS A 7 -5.12 -3.71 2.33
C LYS A 7 -5.00 -3.22 3.76
N ASN A 8 -6.08 -3.22 4.53
CA ASN A 8 -5.98 -3.08 5.99
C ASN A 8 -5.72 -4.46 6.63
N GLU A 9 -5.37 -4.45 7.93
CA GLU A 9 -5.14 -5.67 8.72
C GLU A 9 -6.36 -6.61 8.74
N ALA A 10 -7.57 -6.06 8.62
CA ALA A 10 -8.82 -6.83 8.57
C ALA A 10 -9.12 -7.52 7.22
N GLY A 11 -8.29 -7.32 6.18
CA GLY A 11 -8.72 -7.42 4.78
C GLY A 11 -8.80 -8.82 4.16
N THR A 12 -10.00 -9.18 3.68
CA THR A 12 -10.28 -10.25 2.70
C THR A 12 -10.06 -9.82 1.23
N GLY A 13 -9.68 -8.56 0.95
CA GLY A 13 -9.44 -8.00 -0.39
C GLY A 13 -8.78 -6.60 -0.38
N PRO A 14 -8.28 -6.08 -1.53
CA PRO A 14 -7.63 -4.76 -1.63
C PRO A 14 -8.59 -3.60 -1.35
N LEU A 15 -8.17 -2.66 -0.52
CA LEU A 15 -8.88 -1.41 -0.23
C LEU A 15 -8.67 -0.37 -1.32
N ALA A 16 -7.43 -0.25 -1.78
CA ALA A 16 -7.02 0.67 -2.83
C ALA A 16 -5.90 0.05 -3.66
N THR A 17 -5.69 0.61 -4.84
CA THR A 17 -4.50 0.37 -5.64
C THR A 17 -3.66 1.63 -5.67
N GLY A 18 -2.35 1.49 -5.82
CA GLY A 18 -1.44 2.60 -6.03
C GLY A 18 -0.26 2.17 -6.88
N ARG A 19 0.68 3.07 -7.07
CA ARG A 19 1.90 2.82 -7.86
C ARG A 19 3.13 3.17 -7.06
N THR A 20 4.16 2.36 -7.16
CA THR A 20 5.44 2.64 -6.53
C THR A 20 6.58 2.53 -7.53
N ASN A 21 7.60 3.37 -7.33
CA ASN A 21 8.90 3.22 -7.98
C ASN A 21 9.95 2.61 -7.05
N ASP A 22 9.62 2.48 -5.76
CA ASP A 22 10.51 1.93 -4.77
C ASP A 22 10.43 0.39 -4.75
N PRO A 23 11.50 -0.28 -4.32
CA PRO A 23 11.44 -1.71 -4.01
C PRO A 23 10.37 -1.98 -2.96
N ILE A 24 9.59 -3.06 -3.11
CA ILE A 24 8.53 -3.42 -2.15
C ILE A 24 9.06 -3.68 -0.73
N ASN A 25 10.38 -3.91 -0.61
CA ASN A 25 11.10 -4.12 0.64
C ASN A 25 11.85 -2.88 1.16
N ALA A 26 11.64 -1.70 0.57
CA ALA A 26 12.22 -0.45 1.07
C ALA A 26 11.71 -0.12 2.49
N ASP A 27 12.55 0.53 3.30
CA ASP A 27 12.15 1.01 4.64
C ASP A 27 11.12 2.16 4.53
N HIS A 28 11.26 2.97 3.48
CA HIS A 28 10.29 3.98 3.07
C HIS A 28 9.78 3.64 1.68
N LEU A 29 8.52 3.24 1.59
CA LEU A 29 7.86 2.93 0.33
C LEU A 29 6.97 4.10 -0.06
N HIS A 30 7.28 4.77 -1.17
CA HIS A 30 6.43 5.83 -1.71
C HIS A 30 5.46 5.23 -2.71
N VAL A 31 4.18 5.39 -2.41
CA VAL A 31 3.09 4.98 -3.27
C VAL A 31 2.34 6.22 -3.73
N THR A 32 2.30 6.43 -5.04
CA THR A 32 1.55 7.50 -5.70
C THR A 32 0.29 6.93 -6.33
N ASP A 33 -0.57 7.82 -6.83
CA ASP A 33 -1.77 7.45 -7.60
C ASP A 33 -2.70 6.49 -6.84
N ILE A 34 -2.89 6.74 -5.55
CA ILE A 34 -3.73 5.89 -4.70
C ILE A 34 -5.20 6.14 -5.00
N ASP A 35 -5.90 5.09 -5.42
CA ASP A 35 -7.32 5.11 -5.73
C ASP A 35 -8.05 3.87 -5.18
N PRO A 36 -9.12 4.03 -4.37
CA PRO A 36 -9.62 5.28 -3.80
C PRO A 36 -8.86 5.71 -2.54
N VAL A 37 -8.29 6.92 -2.54
CA VAL A 37 -7.56 7.51 -1.40
C VAL A 37 -8.37 7.59 -0.11
N VAL A 38 -9.69 7.76 -0.21
CA VAL A 38 -10.60 7.92 0.95
C VAL A 38 -10.59 6.70 1.90
N ARG A 39 -10.09 5.55 1.43
CA ARG A 39 -9.98 4.33 2.24
C ARG A 39 -8.65 4.22 2.99
N ILE A 40 -7.71 5.13 2.74
CA ILE A 40 -6.41 5.18 3.39
C ILE A 40 -6.44 6.26 4.45
N VAL A 41 -6.26 5.86 5.71
CA VAL A 41 -6.30 6.70 6.89
C VAL A 41 -4.89 6.84 7.42
N LEU A 42 -4.44 8.07 7.62
CA LEU A 42 -3.09 8.35 8.12
C LEU A 42 -2.91 7.80 9.54
N GLY A 43 -1.75 7.23 9.81
CA GLY A 43 -1.40 6.63 11.10
C GLY A 43 -1.93 5.20 11.32
N ASN A 44 -2.68 4.64 10.37
CA ASN A 44 -3.12 3.24 10.43
C ASN A 44 -2.16 2.30 9.70
N GLU A 45 -2.18 1.03 10.14
CA GLU A 45 -1.43 -0.05 9.52
C GLU A 45 -2.16 -0.63 8.29
N TYR A 46 -1.40 -0.78 7.22
CA TYR A 46 -1.84 -1.33 5.95
C TYR A 46 -0.81 -2.34 5.45
N VAL A 47 -1.29 -3.37 4.75
CA VAL A 47 -0.44 -4.26 3.97
C VAL A 47 -0.31 -3.67 2.57
N VAL A 48 0.92 -3.45 2.09
CA VAL A 48 1.21 -2.99 0.73
C VAL A 48 2.06 -4.03 0.00
N GLY A 49 1.71 -4.36 -1.24
CA GLY A 49 2.23 -5.55 -1.91
C GLY A 49 1.82 -5.69 -3.35
N LEU A 50 2.45 -6.63 -4.05
CA LEU A 50 2.11 -6.96 -5.44
C LEU A 50 1.06 -8.07 -5.46
N ASP A 51 0.11 -7.98 -6.41
CA ASP A 51 -0.77 -9.10 -6.70
C ASP A 51 0.01 -10.16 -7.49
N ASN A 52 0.09 -11.39 -6.98
CA ASN A 52 0.70 -12.50 -7.70
C ASN A 52 -0.35 -13.46 -8.31
N GLY A 53 -1.62 -13.07 -8.33
CA GLY A 53 -2.73 -13.86 -8.89
C GLY A 53 -3.23 -14.99 -8.00
N THR A 54 -2.55 -15.31 -6.90
CA THR A 54 -3.02 -16.29 -5.89
C THR A 54 -3.16 -15.66 -4.51
N ASN A 55 -2.23 -14.78 -4.12
CA ASN A 55 -2.28 -13.99 -2.90
C ASN A 55 -1.47 -12.70 -3.08
N MET A 56 -1.80 -11.69 -2.31
CA MET A 56 -0.99 -10.48 -2.27
C MET A 56 0.29 -10.76 -1.49
N VAL A 57 1.45 -10.61 -2.13
CA VAL A 57 2.74 -10.64 -1.43
C VAL A 57 3.05 -9.22 -1.01
N GLY A 58 2.71 -8.91 0.24
CA GLY A 58 2.87 -7.57 0.79
C GLY A 58 3.47 -7.56 2.18
N ARG A 59 3.77 -6.35 2.65
CA ARG A 59 4.30 -6.08 3.98
C ARG A 59 3.41 -5.10 4.72
N MET A 60 3.28 -5.29 6.03
CA MET A 60 2.66 -4.31 6.91
C MET A 60 3.54 -3.07 6.97
N CYS A 61 2.90 -1.92 6.81
CA CYS A 61 3.48 -0.59 6.89
C CYS A 61 2.44 0.39 7.44
N THR A 62 2.89 1.51 8.00
CA THR A 62 1.99 2.59 8.47
C THR A 62 1.87 3.71 7.43
N ALA A 63 0.64 4.17 7.14
CA ALA A 63 0.42 5.25 6.17
C ALA A 63 0.75 6.64 6.74
N LEU A 64 1.57 7.43 6.02
CA LEU A 64 2.04 8.75 6.48
C LEU A 64 1.56 9.96 5.65
N ALA A 65 1.00 9.80 4.44
CA ALA A 65 0.48 10.94 3.65
C ALA A 65 -0.67 10.56 2.68
N GLY A 66 -1.51 11.54 2.31
CA GLY A 66 -2.84 11.39 1.68
C GLY A 66 -2.88 10.71 0.30
N THR A 67 -3.03 11.48 -0.79
CA THR A 67 -3.16 10.95 -2.18
C THR A 67 -1.89 10.32 -2.72
N ASN A 68 -0.75 10.69 -2.14
CA ASN A 68 0.51 9.98 -2.22
C ASN A 68 0.80 9.49 -0.81
N ALA A 69 0.85 8.18 -0.59
CA ALA A 69 1.18 7.64 0.72
C ALA A 69 2.65 7.25 0.76
N THR A 70 3.34 7.80 1.74
CA THR A 70 4.63 7.27 2.18
C THR A 70 4.32 6.24 3.26
N PHE A 71 4.88 5.05 3.12
CA PHE A 71 4.68 3.94 4.05
C PHE A 71 6.00 3.62 4.73
N THR A 72 5.99 3.60 6.06
CA THR A 72 7.14 3.16 6.87
C THR A 72 6.99 1.71 7.30
N LYS A 73 8.09 0.97 7.25
CA LYS A 73 8.23 -0.38 7.83
C LYS A 73 8.18 -0.36 9.36
#